data_AF-A0A7G8FW33-F1
#
_entry.id   AF-A0A7G8FW33-F1
#
_cell.length_a   1.000
_cell.length_b   1.000
_cell.length_c   1.000
_cell.angle_alpha   90.00
_cell.angle_beta   90.00
_cell.angle_gamma   90.00
#
_symmetry.space_group_name_H-M   'P 1'
#
loop_
_entity.id
_entity.type
_entity.pdbx_description
1 polymer ?
#
loop_
_entity_poly.entity_id
_entity_poly.type
_entity_poly.pdbx_seq_one_letter_code
_entity_poly.pdbx_strand_id
1 'polypeptide(L)'
;MPRSQTQSIQRRASKSSGPLPPSVERRRRLRRERRRDQLIQAWRILVFTGSSTALAWILLSAGWTLRSIDQLQVVGSDRLGPDNVAKAGRLRFPLPLLSLKPSTLERRLMAELPVQSVTVQRRLLPPGLEVELQDRRPIAAATRSGAGGMEQGMVDREGHWMPLTVARQGEAPASAVRVQGWIPSRRSTIAKLLEQRDQLGSPLEVIHVAPDGDLSLRTASLGLVKLGSNGALLDQQLNTVVQLTRSLPAQLRGQSDTSIDLSDPSKPELQLPAKAAKKASES
;
A
#
# COMPACT_ATOMS: atom_id res chain seq x y z
N MET A 1 -23.77 -63.51 110.53
CA MET A 1 -24.43 -62.54 111.44
C MET A 1 -23.71 -61.20 111.31
N PRO A 2 -24.36 -60.01 111.31
CA PRO A 2 -25.77 -59.68 111.05
C PRO A 2 -25.98 -58.47 110.06
N ARG A 3 -27.26 -58.10 109.94
CA ARG A 3 -28.04 -57.10 109.15
C ARG A 3 -27.46 -55.67 109.06
N SER A 4 -27.80 -54.84 108.06
CA SER A 4 -29.11 -54.14 107.94
C SER A 4 -29.34 -53.45 106.57
N GLN A 5 -30.63 -53.34 106.20
CA GLN A 5 -31.21 -52.68 105.02
C GLN A 5 -31.21 -51.14 105.13
N THR A 6 -31.12 -50.44 103.99
CA THR A 6 -32.04 -49.33 103.63
C THR A 6 -32.08 -49.10 102.11
N GLN A 7 -33.14 -48.43 101.66
CA GLN A 7 -33.81 -48.53 100.36
C GLN A 7 -33.30 -47.56 99.27
N SER A 8 -33.76 -47.86 98.04
CA SER A 8 -34.24 -46.96 96.97
C SER A 8 -33.41 -45.76 96.52
N ILE A 9 -33.11 -45.70 95.21
CA ILE A 9 -33.79 -44.82 94.24
C ILE A 9 -33.32 -45.23 92.83
N GLN A 10 -34.25 -45.79 92.06
CA GLN A 10 -34.16 -45.85 90.60
C GLN A 10 -34.36 -44.45 90.03
N ARG A 11 -33.36 -43.92 89.32
CA ARG A 11 -33.57 -42.87 88.31
C ARG A 11 -33.30 -43.48 86.94
N ARG A 12 -34.36 -44.03 86.34
CA ARG A 12 -34.40 -44.37 84.92
C ARG A 12 -34.25 -43.09 84.11
N ALA A 13 -33.19 -43.02 83.31
CA ALA A 13 -33.10 -42.10 82.18
C ALA A 13 -34.11 -42.54 81.12
N SER A 14 -35.20 -41.79 80.98
CA SER A 14 -36.09 -41.90 79.83
C SER A 14 -35.52 -41.09 78.67
N LYS A 15 -34.91 -41.79 77.70
CA LYS A 15 -34.73 -41.28 76.34
C LYS A 15 -36.12 -41.09 75.73
N SER A 16 -36.56 -39.84 75.56
CA SER A 16 -37.72 -39.50 74.74
C SER A 16 -37.29 -39.40 73.26
N SER A 17 -37.43 -40.50 72.54
CA SER A 17 -37.51 -40.49 71.08
C SER A 17 -38.95 -40.18 70.66
N GLY A 18 -39.34 -38.91 70.74
CA GLY A 18 -40.58 -38.40 70.15
C GLY A 18 -40.31 -37.72 68.80
N PRO A 19 -41.26 -37.71 67.86
CA PRO A 19 -41.09 -37.00 66.59
C PRO A 19 -40.85 -35.51 66.85
N LEU A 20 -39.88 -34.94 66.14
CA LEU A 20 -39.51 -33.52 66.26
C LEU A 20 -40.74 -32.63 65.96
N PRO A 21 -40.92 -31.50 66.67
CA PRO A 21 -42.07 -30.63 66.46
C PRO A 21 -42.15 -30.12 65.01
N PRO A 22 -43.36 -29.96 64.43
CA PRO A 22 -43.56 -29.66 63.00
C PRO A 22 -42.90 -28.36 62.52
N SER A 23 -42.63 -27.43 63.44
CA SER A 23 -41.92 -26.18 63.20
C SER A 23 -40.41 -26.37 62.94
N VAL A 24 -39.78 -27.41 63.51
CA VAL A 24 -38.34 -27.72 63.33
C VAL A 24 -38.11 -28.47 62.01
N GLU A 25 -39.03 -29.34 61.61
CA GLU A 25 -38.98 -30.01 60.31
C GLU A 25 -39.18 -29.03 59.14
N ARG A 26 -40.13 -28.09 59.28
CA ARG A 26 -40.35 -27.02 58.28
C ARG A 26 -39.10 -26.13 58.12
N ARG A 27 -38.42 -25.78 59.23
CA ARG A 27 -37.14 -25.02 59.20
C ARG A 27 -35.99 -25.81 58.55
N ARG A 28 -35.92 -27.13 58.78
CA ARG A 28 -34.90 -27.99 58.12
C ARG A 28 -35.17 -28.17 56.63
N ARG A 29 -36.43 -28.27 56.20
CA ARG A 29 -36.83 -28.31 54.78
C ARG A 29 -36.50 -27.00 54.05
N LEU A 30 -36.88 -25.85 54.61
CA LEU A 30 -36.55 -24.53 54.06
C LEU A 30 -35.03 -24.28 53.94
N ARG A 31 -34.22 -24.77 54.89
CA ARG A 31 -32.75 -24.69 54.81
C ARG A 31 -32.17 -25.60 53.72
N ARG A 32 -32.78 -26.78 53.48
CA ARG A 32 -32.37 -27.70 52.41
C ARG A 32 -32.75 -27.15 51.03
N GLU A 33 -33.92 -26.53 50.89
CA GLU A 33 -34.34 -25.84 49.67
C GLU A 33 -33.40 -24.68 49.34
N ARG A 34 -33.13 -23.77 50.30
CA ARG A 34 -32.16 -22.68 50.08
C ARG A 34 -30.76 -23.18 49.73
N ARG A 35 -30.29 -24.27 50.35
CA ARG A 35 -29.00 -24.88 49.99
C ARG A 35 -29.01 -25.47 48.59
N ARG A 36 -30.11 -26.10 48.16
CA ARG A 36 -30.27 -26.59 46.78
C ARG A 36 -30.26 -25.42 45.80
N ASP A 37 -31.00 -24.36 46.07
CA ASP A 37 -31.03 -23.17 45.21
C ASP A 37 -29.65 -22.50 45.12
N GLN A 38 -28.94 -22.38 46.24
CA GLN A 38 -27.57 -21.86 46.28
C GLN A 38 -26.59 -22.76 45.52
N LEU A 39 -26.70 -24.08 45.64
CA LEU A 39 -25.87 -25.03 44.88
C LEU A 39 -26.17 -24.95 43.38
N ILE A 40 -27.44 -24.83 42.98
CA ILE A 40 -27.84 -24.66 41.58
C ILE A 40 -27.29 -23.34 41.04
N GLN A 41 -27.39 -22.24 41.79
CA GLN A 41 -26.84 -20.94 41.39
C GLN A 41 -25.31 -20.98 41.29
N ALA A 42 -24.62 -21.57 42.27
CA ALA A 42 -23.17 -21.70 42.28
C ALA A 42 -22.68 -22.56 41.10
N TRP A 43 -23.35 -23.69 40.84
CA TRP A 43 -23.03 -24.54 39.70
C TRP A 43 -23.29 -23.81 38.37
N ARG A 44 -24.39 -23.08 38.26
CA ARG A 44 -24.71 -22.27 37.09
C ARG A 44 -23.62 -21.23 36.83
N ILE A 45 -23.19 -20.50 37.85
CA ILE A 45 -22.09 -19.53 37.74
C ILE A 45 -20.81 -20.24 37.27
N LEU A 46 -20.46 -21.36 37.89
CA LEU A 46 -19.23 -22.10 37.57
C LEU A 46 -19.23 -22.60 36.12
N VAL A 47 -20.35 -23.11 35.63
CA VAL A 47 -20.51 -23.54 34.24
C VAL A 47 -20.43 -22.35 33.28
N PHE A 48 -21.12 -21.24 33.56
CA PHE A 48 -21.06 -20.05 32.70
C PHE A 48 -19.66 -19.42 32.65
N THR A 49 -19.01 -19.29 33.81
CA THR A 49 -17.64 -18.75 33.88
C THR A 49 -16.66 -19.68 33.19
N GLY A 50 -16.71 -20.99 33.47
CA GLY A 50 -15.84 -21.97 32.81
C GLY A 50 -16.03 -22.00 31.29
N SER A 51 -17.28 -21.93 30.83
CA SER A 51 -17.60 -21.89 29.39
C SER A 51 -17.08 -20.60 28.74
N SER A 52 -17.27 -19.45 29.40
CA SER A 52 -16.78 -18.16 28.91
C SER A 52 -15.26 -18.11 28.82
N THR A 53 -14.55 -18.59 29.86
CA THR A 53 -13.08 -18.65 29.86
C THR A 53 -12.55 -19.63 28.82
N ALA A 54 -13.17 -20.80 28.67
CA ALA A 54 -12.79 -21.77 27.66
C ALA A 54 -13.00 -21.21 26.24
N LEU A 55 -14.14 -20.55 25.99
CA LEU A 55 -14.41 -19.91 24.70
C LEU A 55 -13.43 -18.77 24.41
N ALA A 56 -13.12 -17.94 25.41
CA ALA A 56 -12.12 -16.89 25.27
C ALA A 56 -10.72 -17.46 24.96
N TRP A 57 -10.34 -18.56 25.61
CA TRP A 57 -9.06 -19.23 25.34
C TRP A 57 -9.01 -19.84 23.94
N ILE A 58 -10.07 -20.51 23.49
CA ILE A 58 -10.17 -21.04 22.12
C ILE A 58 -10.13 -19.89 21.12
N LEU A 59 -10.90 -18.82 21.32
CA LEU A 59 -10.87 -17.66 20.45
C LEU A 59 -9.46 -17.10 20.38
N LEU A 60 -8.76 -16.87 21.49
CA LEU A 60 -7.41 -16.29 21.47
C LEU A 60 -6.33 -17.23 20.88
N SER A 61 -6.47 -18.55 21.04
CA SER A 61 -5.48 -19.54 20.61
C SER A 61 -5.70 -20.08 19.20
N ALA A 62 -6.94 -20.14 18.73
CA ALA A 62 -7.30 -20.74 17.45
C ALA A 62 -7.31 -19.69 16.34
N GLY A 63 -6.28 -19.73 15.49
CA GLY A 63 -6.40 -19.31 14.09
C GLY A 63 -5.87 -17.92 13.73
N TRP A 64 -5.55 -17.00 14.65
CA TRP A 64 -5.13 -15.63 14.27
C TRP A 64 -3.69 -15.49 13.73
N THR A 65 -3.12 -16.57 13.20
CA THR A 65 -1.75 -16.59 12.65
C THR A 65 -1.79 -17.07 11.20
N LEU A 66 -1.13 -16.33 10.32
CA LEU A 66 -0.75 -16.84 9.01
C LEU A 66 0.41 -17.80 9.21
N ARG A 67 0.19 -19.08 8.95
CA ARG A 67 1.16 -20.16 9.10
C ARG A 67 2.03 -20.32 7.86
N SER A 68 1.42 -20.19 6.69
CA SER A 68 2.09 -20.32 5.40
C SER A 68 1.74 -19.16 4.46
N ILE A 69 2.48 -19.11 3.36
CA ILE A 69 2.25 -18.15 2.28
C ILE A 69 0.96 -18.41 1.51
N ASP A 70 0.39 -19.62 1.57
CA ASP A 70 -0.87 -19.97 0.89
C ASP A 70 -2.07 -19.20 1.44
N GLN A 71 -1.94 -18.68 2.66
CA GLN A 71 -2.94 -17.81 3.30
C GLN A 71 -2.79 -16.34 2.89
N LEU A 72 -1.82 -16.00 2.06
CA LEU A 72 -1.63 -14.71 1.42
C LEU A 72 -2.21 -14.75 0.01
N GLN A 73 -3.38 -14.14 -0.17
CA GLN A 73 -4.01 -14.01 -1.47
C GLN A 73 -3.62 -12.67 -2.10
N VAL A 74 -3.13 -12.70 -3.34
CA VAL A 74 -2.81 -11.49 -4.11
C VAL A 74 -3.77 -11.39 -5.29
N VAL A 75 -4.35 -10.22 -5.49
CA VAL A 75 -5.36 -9.93 -6.53
C VAL A 75 -4.96 -8.68 -7.29
N GLY A 76 -5.29 -8.60 -8.58
CA GLY A 76 -5.10 -7.39 -9.41
C GLY A 76 -3.72 -7.25 -10.07
N SER A 77 -2.81 -8.19 -9.82
CA SER A 77 -1.51 -8.26 -10.51
C SER A 77 -1.26 -9.66 -11.05
N ASP A 78 -1.00 -9.77 -12.35
CA ASP A 78 -0.54 -11.01 -12.99
C ASP A 78 0.98 -11.21 -12.82
N ARG A 79 1.69 -10.17 -12.37
CA ARG A 79 3.17 -10.14 -12.30
C ARG A 79 3.68 -10.29 -10.87
N LEU A 80 2.93 -9.81 -9.89
CA LEU A 80 3.31 -9.80 -8.49
C LEU A 80 2.52 -10.89 -7.77
N GLY A 81 3.19 -12.02 -7.54
CA GLY A 81 2.61 -13.12 -6.75
C GLY A 81 2.78 -12.93 -5.23
N PRO A 82 2.24 -13.88 -4.45
CA PRO A 82 2.38 -13.92 -2.99
C PRO A 82 3.84 -13.85 -2.51
N ASP A 83 4.77 -14.50 -3.20
CA ASP A 83 6.21 -14.47 -2.84
C ASP A 83 6.81 -13.06 -2.93
N ASN A 84 6.46 -12.32 -3.98
CA ASN A 84 6.95 -10.96 -4.19
C ASN A 84 6.42 -10.03 -3.09
N VAL A 85 5.14 -10.17 -2.75
CA VAL A 85 4.49 -9.43 -1.66
C VAL A 85 5.08 -9.80 -0.30
N ALA A 86 5.29 -11.09 -0.03
CA ALA A 86 5.91 -11.54 1.21
C ALA A 86 7.33 -10.99 1.36
N LYS A 87 8.14 -11.04 0.30
CA LYS A 87 9.51 -10.52 0.28
C LYS A 87 9.57 -9.01 0.46
N ALA A 88 8.81 -8.25 -0.34
CA ALA A 88 8.75 -6.79 -0.26
C ALA A 88 8.16 -6.30 1.08
N GLY A 89 7.12 -6.98 1.56
CA GLY A 89 6.51 -6.74 2.86
C GLY A 89 7.39 -7.13 4.05
N ARG A 90 8.47 -7.89 3.80
CA ARG A 90 9.34 -8.50 4.81
C ARG A 90 8.55 -9.39 5.78
N LEU A 91 7.57 -10.10 5.24
CA LEU A 91 6.71 -11.00 6.00
C LEU A 91 7.52 -12.25 6.36
N ARG A 92 7.48 -12.62 7.64
CA ARG A 92 8.06 -13.85 8.16
C ARG A 92 6.95 -14.68 8.75
N PHE A 93 6.87 -15.93 8.31
CA PHE A 93 5.86 -16.86 8.77
C PHE A 93 6.45 -17.74 9.89
N PRO A 94 5.65 -18.09 10.93
CA PRO A 94 4.26 -17.69 11.14
C PRO A 94 4.08 -16.21 11.57
N LEU A 95 3.01 -15.55 11.11
CA LEU A 95 2.74 -14.11 11.30
C LEU A 95 1.42 -13.87 12.06
N PRO A 96 1.40 -13.17 13.21
CA PRO A 96 0.16 -12.88 13.94
C PRO A 96 -0.67 -11.75 13.27
N LEU A 97 -1.86 -12.08 12.77
CA LEU A 97 -2.75 -11.16 12.02
C LEU A 97 -3.19 -9.94 12.82
N LEU A 98 -3.52 -10.13 14.10
CA LEU A 98 -4.05 -9.08 14.95
C LEU A 98 -2.99 -7.98 15.21
N SER A 99 -1.72 -8.37 15.28
CA SER A 99 -0.59 -7.44 15.45
C SER A 99 -0.17 -6.75 14.15
N LEU A 100 -0.46 -7.36 13.00
CA LEU A 100 -0.07 -6.84 11.68
C LEU A 100 -0.84 -5.57 11.38
N LYS A 101 -0.19 -4.43 11.20
CA LYS A 101 -0.84 -3.16 10.82
C LYS A 101 -0.94 -3.03 9.28
N PRO A 102 -2.14 -3.12 8.66
CA PRO A 102 -2.29 -3.11 7.20
C PRO A 102 -1.69 -1.87 6.55
N SER A 103 -1.97 -0.69 7.09
CA SER A 103 -1.45 0.60 6.59
C SER A 103 0.08 0.73 6.61
N THR A 104 0.78 -0.03 7.47
CA THR A 104 2.25 -0.07 7.44
C THR A 104 2.76 -1.01 6.35
N LEU A 105 2.03 -2.10 6.09
CA LEU A 105 2.35 -3.02 5.03
C LEU A 105 2.06 -2.39 3.66
N GLU A 106 0.91 -1.74 3.48
CA GLU A 106 0.55 -0.99 2.26
C GLU A 106 1.65 0.00 1.86
N ARG A 107 2.07 0.88 2.78
CA ARG A 107 3.13 1.86 2.51
C ARG A 107 4.45 1.22 2.14
N ARG A 108 4.80 0.09 2.77
CA ARG A 108 6.03 -0.65 2.45
C ARG A 108 5.95 -1.27 1.06
N LEU A 109 4.82 -1.90 0.72
CA LEU A 109 4.59 -2.49 -0.59
C LEU A 109 4.59 -1.42 -1.69
N MET A 110 3.97 -0.26 -1.47
CA MET A 110 4.01 0.87 -2.41
C MET A 110 5.43 1.41 -2.64
N ALA A 111 6.33 1.30 -1.67
CA ALA A 111 7.71 1.79 -1.78
C ALA A 111 8.65 0.78 -2.47
N GLU A 112 8.40 -0.52 -2.29
CA GLU A 112 9.29 -1.60 -2.72
C GLU A 112 8.84 -2.26 -4.03
N LEU A 113 7.55 -2.18 -4.38
CA LEU A 113 6.98 -2.81 -5.58
C LEU A 113 6.56 -1.77 -6.64
N PRO A 114 6.58 -2.13 -7.94
CA PRO A 114 6.13 -1.26 -9.04
C PRO A 114 4.60 -1.22 -9.12
N VAL A 115 3.96 -0.63 -8.11
CA VAL A 115 2.50 -0.59 -7.95
C VAL A 115 1.97 0.84 -7.85
N GLN A 116 0.80 1.07 -8.43
CA GLN A 116 0.08 2.35 -8.41
C GLN A 116 -0.68 2.50 -7.10
N SER A 117 -1.34 1.43 -6.65
CA SER A 117 -2.08 1.35 -5.41
C SER A 117 -1.94 -0.03 -4.77
N VAL A 118 -2.10 -0.08 -3.44
CA VAL A 118 -2.06 -1.31 -2.63
C VAL A 118 -3.13 -1.19 -1.56
N THR A 119 -3.97 -2.22 -1.47
CA THR A 119 -4.95 -2.36 -0.39
C THR A 119 -4.70 -3.66 0.34
N VAL A 120 -4.56 -3.61 1.66
CA VAL A 120 -4.31 -4.79 2.48
C VAL A 120 -5.49 -5.01 3.41
N GLN A 121 -6.14 -6.16 3.28
CA GLN A 121 -7.26 -6.55 4.10
C GLN A 121 -6.96 -7.83 4.88
N ARG A 122 -7.38 -7.85 6.15
CA ARG A 122 -7.26 -9.04 6.99
C ARG A 122 -8.53 -9.87 6.81
N ARG A 123 -8.38 -11.14 6.45
CA ARG A 123 -9.46 -12.12 6.45
C ARG A 123 -9.41 -12.90 7.75
N LEU A 124 -10.49 -12.84 8.53
CA LEU A 124 -10.56 -13.46 9.85
C LEU A 124 -10.89 -14.96 9.75
N LEU A 125 -11.80 -15.35 8.85
CA LEU A 125 -12.20 -16.73 8.61
C LEU A 125 -12.31 -17.05 7.10
N PRO A 126 -11.60 -18.06 6.57
CA PRO A 126 -10.40 -18.64 7.19
C PRO A 126 -9.33 -17.55 7.38
N PRO A 127 -8.43 -17.69 8.36
CA PRO A 127 -7.39 -16.70 8.63
C PRO A 127 -6.50 -16.50 7.41
N GLY A 128 -6.38 -15.25 6.96
CA GLY A 128 -5.59 -14.92 5.78
C GLY A 128 -5.38 -13.44 5.62
N LEU A 129 -4.53 -13.10 4.66
CA LEU A 129 -4.25 -11.74 4.25
C LEU A 129 -4.57 -11.61 2.77
N GLU A 130 -5.41 -10.66 2.43
CA GLU A 130 -5.73 -10.32 1.05
C GLU A 130 -5.03 -9.01 0.70
N VAL A 131 -4.27 -9.05 -0.39
CA VAL A 131 -3.52 -7.91 -0.89
C VAL A 131 -3.96 -7.65 -2.32
N GLU A 132 -4.72 -6.58 -2.49
CA GLU A 132 -5.11 -6.09 -3.79
C GLU A 132 -4.05 -5.11 -4.29
N LEU A 133 -3.52 -5.37 -5.48
CA LEU A 133 -2.47 -4.60 -6.10
C LEU A 133 -2.98 -4.03 -7.42
N GLN A 134 -2.60 -2.79 -7.72
CA GLN A 134 -2.70 -2.24 -9.06
C GLN A 134 -1.31 -2.02 -9.61
N ASP A 135 -0.98 -2.71 -10.69
CA ASP A 135 0.34 -2.62 -11.32
C ASP A 135 0.62 -1.23 -11.90
N ARG A 136 1.81 -0.69 -11.61
CA ARG A 136 2.33 0.50 -12.28
C ARG A 136 3.20 0.07 -13.47
N ARG A 137 2.98 0.70 -14.62
CA ARG A 137 3.75 0.42 -15.85
C ARG A 137 4.53 1.65 -16.30
N PRO A 138 5.84 1.52 -16.55
CA PRO A 138 6.64 2.61 -17.07
C PRO A 138 6.33 2.89 -18.54
N ILE A 139 6.30 4.16 -18.90
CA ILE A 139 6.18 4.62 -20.28
C ILE A 139 7.50 5.13 -20.84
N ALA A 140 8.35 5.73 -20.00
CA ALA A 140 9.61 6.35 -20.43
C ALA A 140 10.72 6.14 -19.39
N ALA A 141 11.96 6.05 -19.86
CA ALA A 141 13.13 6.15 -18.98
C ALA A 141 13.31 7.61 -18.53
N ALA A 142 13.82 7.83 -17.32
CA ALA A 142 13.92 9.17 -16.77
C ALA A 142 15.17 9.42 -15.92
N THR A 143 15.60 10.68 -15.84
CA THR A 143 16.61 11.15 -14.89
C THR A 143 16.11 12.35 -14.10
N ARG A 144 16.60 12.52 -12.87
CA ARG A 144 16.34 13.70 -12.03
C ARG A 144 17.55 14.06 -11.19
N SER A 145 17.59 15.29 -10.68
CA SER A 145 18.56 15.71 -9.68
C SER A 145 18.03 15.39 -8.28
N GLY A 146 18.70 14.48 -7.57
CA GLY A 146 18.42 14.12 -6.18
C GLY A 146 19.50 14.64 -5.23
N ALA A 147 19.36 14.34 -3.93
CA ALA A 147 20.28 14.80 -2.89
C ALA A 147 21.71 14.29 -3.08
N GLY A 148 21.88 13.12 -3.73
CA GLY A 148 23.18 12.51 -4.03
C GLY A 148 23.69 12.74 -5.46
N GLY A 149 23.07 13.66 -6.21
CA GLY A 149 23.40 13.91 -7.62
C GLY A 149 22.35 13.36 -8.58
N MET A 150 22.77 12.99 -9.80
CA MET A 150 21.84 12.55 -10.84
C MET A 150 21.33 11.12 -10.57
N GLU A 151 20.02 10.99 -10.43
CA GLU A 151 19.33 9.71 -10.24
C GLU A 151 18.73 9.23 -11.56
N GLN A 152 18.84 7.93 -11.82
CA GLN A 152 18.16 7.26 -12.92
C GLN A 152 16.89 6.58 -12.42
N GLY A 153 15.88 6.54 -13.27
CA GLY A 153 14.59 5.93 -12.99
C GLY A 153 13.72 5.85 -14.23
N MET A 154 12.43 5.79 -14.01
CA MET A 154 11.42 5.74 -15.05
C MET A 154 10.23 6.62 -14.67
N VAL A 155 9.35 6.87 -15.63
CA VAL A 155 8.10 7.62 -15.44
C VAL A 155 6.93 6.78 -15.92
N ASP A 156 5.81 6.82 -15.22
CA ASP A 156 4.54 6.17 -15.61
C ASP A 156 3.66 7.09 -16.48
N ARG A 157 2.49 6.58 -16.89
CA ARG A 157 1.57 7.33 -17.77
C ARG A 157 1.04 8.61 -17.10
N GLU A 158 0.91 8.59 -15.78
CA GLU A 158 0.49 9.73 -14.97
C GLU A 158 1.66 10.69 -14.62
N GLY A 159 2.85 10.45 -15.15
CA GLY A 159 4.02 11.30 -14.96
C GLY A 159 4.76 11.10 -13.63
N HIS A 160 4.39 10.12 -12.80
CA HIS A 160 5.06 9.87 -11.52
C HIS A 160 6.44 9.25 -11.72
N TRP A 161 7.37 9.69 -10.87
CA TRP A 161 8.70 9.10 -10.79
C TRP A 161 8.67 7.69 -10.21
N MET A 162 9.43 6.79 -10.83
CA MET A 162 9.73 5.45 -10.33
C MET A 162 11.26 5.27 -10.22
N PRO A 163 11.79 4.99 -9.02
CA PRO A 163 13.20 4.68 -8.85
C PRO A 163 13.62 3.45 -9.67
N LEU A 164 14.83 3.45 -10.22
CA LEU A 164 15.33 2.35 -11.05
C LEU A 164 15.33 1.00 -10.31
N THR A 165 15.49 0.99 -8.98
CA THR A 165 15.43 -0.22 -8.15
C THR A 165 14.09 -0.94 -8.26
N VAL A 166 12.99 -0.19 -8.18
CA VAL A 166 11.62 -0.67 -8.34
C VAL A 166 11.36 -1.01 -9.80
N ALA A 167 11.87 -0.16 -10.69
CA ALA A 167 11.64 -0.29 -12.12
C ALA A 167 12.35 -1.54 -12.72
N ARG A 168 13.50 -1.96 -12.19
CA ARG A 168 14.21 -3.20 -12.56
C ARG A 168 13.47 -4.49 -12.17
N GLN A 169 12.59 -4.43 -11.16
CA GLN A 169 11.69 -5.53 -10.83
C GLN A 169 10.43 -5.54 -11.71
N GLY A 170 10.21 -4.45 -12.44
CA GLY A 170 9.11 -4.27 -13.36
C GLY A 170 9.51 -4.48 -14.82
N GLU A 171 8.73 -3.87 -15.70
CA GLU A 171 8.86 -4.00 -17.14
C GLU A 171 9.78 -2.91 -17.72
N ALA A 172 10.30 -3.15 -18.92
CA ALA A 172 10.94 -2.09 -19.69
C ALA A 172 9.92 -0.97 -20.01
N PRO A 173 10.37 0.29 -20.19
CA PRO A 173 9.51 1.37 -20.65
C PRO A 173 8.76 1.01 -21.93
N ALA A 174 7.48 1.36 -22.01
CA ALA A 174 6.66 1.13 -23.20
C ALA A 174 7.09 1.99 -24.42
N SER A 175 7.97 2.98 -24.23
CA SER A 175 8.49 3.81 -25.30
C SER A 175 9.99 4.08 -25.13
N ALA A 176 10.65 4.43 -26.24
CA ALA A 176 12.05 4.85 -26.25
C ALA A 176 12.26 6.31 -25.78
N VAL A 177 11.18 7.03 -25.44
CA VAL A 177 11.26 8.42 -24.97
C VAL A 177 12.07 8.48 -23.68
N ARG A 178 12.93 9.50 -23.57
CA ARG A 178 13.69 9.79 -22.34
C ARG A 178 13.26 11.11 -21.72
N VAL A 179 12.95 11.10 -20.44
CA VAL A 179 12.68 12.32 -19.66
C VAL A 179 13.94 12.72 -18.90
N GLN A 180 14.49 13.89 -19.17
CA GLN A 180 15.68 14.42 -18.51
C GLN A 180 15.30 15.53 -17.55
N GLY A 181 15.85 15.49 -16.33
CA GLY A 181 15.63 16.55 -15.33
C GLY A 181 14.24 16.53 -14.69
N TRP A 182 13.57 15.37 -14.59
CA TRP A 182 12.24 15.26 -14.00
C TRP A 182 12.13 15.99 -12.66
N ILE A 183 11.09 16.81 -12.49
CA ILE A 183 10.75 17.49 -11.24
C ILE A 183 9.25 17.36 -10.93
N PRO A 184 8.84 17.31 -9.65
CA PRO A 184 7.44 17.12 -9.27
C PRO A 184 6.48 18.16 -9.85
N SER A 185 6.90 19.42 -9.95
CA SER A 185 6.08 20.53 -10.46
C SER A 185 5.69 20.39 -11.94
N ARG A 186 6.42 19.58 -12.71
CA ARG A 186 6.17 19.32 -14.14
C ARG A 186 5.51 17.98 -14.41
N ARG A 187 5.11 17.23 -13.37
CA ARG A 187 4.49 15.90 -13.48
C ARG A 187 3.36 15.86 -14.51
N SER A 188 2.36 16.75 -14.39
CA SER A 188 1.18 16.76 -15.26
C SER A 188 1.53 17.11 -16.71
N THR A 189 2.45 18.05 -16.93
CA THR A 189 2.91 18.43 -18.26
C THR A 189 3.69 17.28 -18.92
N ILE A 190 4.55 16.59 -18.18
CA ILE A 190 5.30 15.42 -18.66
C ILE A 190 4.32 14.28 -19.03
N ALA A 191 3.33 14.01 -18.18
CA ALA A 191 2.31 13.00 -18.45
C ALA A 191 1.59 13.26 -19.78
N LYS A 192 1.15 14.51 -19.99
CA LYS A 192 0.46 14.93 -21.22
C LYS A 192 1.34 14.85 -22.47
N LEU A 193 2.61 15.24 -22.36
CA LEU A 193 3.59 15.10 -23.44
C LEU A 193 3.81 13.62 -23.82
N LEU A 194 3.89 12.74 -22.83
CA LEU A 194 4.04 11.30 -23.05
C LEU A 194 2.77 10.69 -23.65
N GLU A 195 1.59 11.15 -23.24
CA GLU A 195 0.30 10.72 -23.79
C GLU A 195 0.17 11.11 -25.28
N GLN A 196 0.53 12.35 -25.63
CA GLN A 196 0.41 12.90 -26.98
C GLN A 196 1.63 12.62 -27.87
N ARG A 197 2.64 11.88 -27.39
CA ARG A 197 3.92 11.66 -28.09
C ARG A 197 3.77 11.11 -29.52
N ASP A 198 2.81 10.22 -29.74
CA ASP A 198 2.58 9.56 -31.03
C ASP A 198 1.81 10.47 -32.01
N GLN A 199 1.23 11.57 -31.52
CA GLN A 199 0.41 12.51 -32.29
C GLN A 199 1.22 13.68 -32.85
N LEU A 200 2.50 13.83 -32.46
CA LEU A 200 3.35 14.95 -32.86
C LEU A 200 3.75 14.92 -34.35
N GLY A 201 3.44 13.84 -35.07
CA GLY A 201 3.82 13.67 -36.48
C GLY A 201 5.29 13.29 -36.69
N SER A 202 6.08 13.23 -35.62
CA SER A 202 7.45 12.72 -35.59
C SER A 202 7.70 12.01 -34.26
N PRO A 203 8.54 10.97 -34.22
CA PRO A 203 8.98 10.35 -32.97
C PRO A 203 9.53 11.40 -32.00
N LEU A 204 8.97 11.42 -30.79
CA LEU A 204 9.53 12.14 -29.65
C LEU A 204 10.69 11.31 -29.08
N GLU A 205 11.85 11.93 -28.89
CA GLU A 205 13.04 11.25 -28.38
C GLU A 205 13.34 11.63 -26.94
N VAL A 206 13.30 12.93 -26.64
CA VAL A 206 13.66 13.47 -25.33
C VAL A 206 12.68 14.55 -24.89
N ILE A 207 12.27 14.49 -23.63
CA ILE A 207 11.64 15.60 -22.90
C ILE A 207 12.69 16.11 -21.93
N HIS A 208 13.19 17.33 -22.13
CA HIS A 208 14.17 17.95 -21.24
C HIS A 208 13.49 19.01 -20.37
N VAL A 209 13.61 18.84 -19.07
CA VAL A 209 13.15 19.77 -18.05
C VAL A 209 14.37 20.45 -17.43
N ALA A 210 14.46 21.76 -17.60
CA ALA A 210 15.51 22.55 -16.99
C ALA A 210 15.26 22.74 -15.48
N PRO A 211 16.28 23.10 -14.67
CA PRO A 211 16.13 23.27 -13.22
C PRO A 211 15.13 24.35 -12.79
N ASP A 212 14.96 25.38 -13.61
CA ASP A 212 13.94 26.43 -13.47
C ASP A 212 12.52 25.96 -13.88
N GLY A 213 12.43 24.76 -14.43
CA GLY A 213 11.21 24.14 -14.91
C GLY A 213 10.89 24.47 -16.37
N ASP A 214 11.75 25.12 -17.14
CA ASP A 214 11.52 25.28 -18.58
C ASP A 214 11.55 23.93 -19.29
N LEU A 215 10.65 23.75 -20.25
CA LEU A 215 10.51 22.52 -21.01
C LEU A 215 11.04 22.68 -22.42
N SER A 216 11.69 21.63 -22.91
CA SER A 216 12.05 21.48 -24.31
C SER A 216 11.87 20.03 -24.75
N LEU A 217 11.53 19.85 -26.02
CA LEU A 217 11.37 18.55 -26.66
C LEU A 217 12.46 18.35 -27.69
N ARG A 218 12.93 17.12 -27.86
CA ARG A 218 13.68 16.71 -29.04
C ARG A 218 12.85 15.73 -29.84
N THR A 219 12.61 16.07 -31.10
CA THR A 219 11.92 15.20 -32.06
C THR A 219 12.86 14.83 -33.19
N ALA A 220 12.67 13.65 -33.78
CA ALA A 220 13.51 13.18 -34.89
C ALA A 220 13.47 14.14 -36.11
N SER A 221 12.32 14.77 -36.39
CA SER A 221 12.17 15.67 -37.53
C SER A 221 12.52 17.13 -37.26
N LEU A 222 12.15 17.69 -36.11
CA LEU A 222 12.32 19.13 -35.85
C LEU A 222 13.58 19.46 -35.04
N GLY A 223 14.28 18.46 -34.50
CA GLY A 223 15.38 18.72 -33.58
C GLY A 223 14.86 19.25 -32.24
N LEU A 224 15.52 20.29 -31.70
CA LEU A 224 15.20 20.87 -30.40
C LEU A 224 14.05 21.90 -30.51
N VAL A 225 13.01 21.72 -29.73
CA VAL A 225 11.85 22.62 -29.62
C VAL A 225 11.73 23.12 -28.19
N LYS A 226 11.87 24.43 -27.96
CA LYS A 226 11.70 25.06 -26.64
C LYS A 226 10.23 25.39 -26.44
N LEU A 227 9.64 24.91 -25.33
CA LEU A 227 8.25 25.20 -24.94
C LEU A 227 8.18 26.25 -23.83
N GLY A 228 9.29 26.51 -23.13
CA GLY A 228 9.30 27.36 -21.95
C GLY A 228 8.56 26.74 -20.76
N SER A 229 8.14 27.57 -19.82
CA SER A 229 7.58 27.15 -18.51
C SER A 229 6.06 27.25 -18.42
N ASN A 230 5.39 27.88 -19.40
CA ASN A 230 3.96 28.14 -19.34
C ASN A 230 3.13 26.94 -19.81
N GLY A 231 2.75 26.08 -18.86
CA GLY A 231 1.95 24.89 -19.13
C GLY A 231 0.54 25.16 -19.68
N ALA A 232 0.00 26.38 -19.57
CA ALA A 232 -1.32 26.73 -20.11
C ALA A 232 -1.33 26.77 -21.65
N LEU A 233 -0.15 26.99 -22.26
CA LEU A 233 0.00 27.06 -23.71
C LEU A 233 0.28 25.70 -24.35
N LEU A 234 0.41 24.63 -23.55
CA LEU A 234 0.91 23.34 -24.02
C LEU A 234 0.09 22.77 -25.18
N ASP A 235 -1.25 22.82 -25.11
CA ASP A 235 -2.09 22.32 -26.21
C ASP A 235 -1.85 23.07 -27.51
N GLN A 236 -1.76 24.40 -27.43
CA GLN A 236 -1.47 25.23 -28.58
C GLN A 236 -0.05 24.95 -29.12
N GLN A 237 0.94 24.83 -28.23
CA GLN A 237 2.31 24.51 -28.60
C GLN A 237 2.42 23.16 -29.32
N LEU A 238 1.75 22.12 -28.84
CA LEU A 238 1.78 20.80 -29.47
C LEU A 238 1.07 20.81 -30.82
N ASN A 239 -0.03 21.54 -30.96
CA ASN A 239 -0.65 21.76 -32.26
C ASN A 239 0.30 22.48 -33.24
N THR A 240 1.02 23.49 -32.76
CA THR A 240 2.05 24.18 -33.56
C THR A 240 3.20 23.23 -33.94
N VAL A 241 3.65 22.35 -33.05
CA VAL A 241 4.64 21.30 -33.35
C VAL A 241 4.16 20.38 -34.48
N VAL A 242 2.91 19.92 -34.44
CA VAL A 242 2.32 19.09 -35.49
C VAL A 242 2.26 19.83 -36.83
N GLN A 243 1.86 21.10 -36.81
CA GLN A 243 1.81 21.94 -38.01
C GLN A 243 3.20 22.14 -38.62
N LEU A 244 4.19 22.50 -37.79
CA LEU A 244 5.59 22.70 -38.23
C LEU A 244 6.21 21.42 -38.78
N THR A 245 5.91 20.27 -38.18
CA THR A 245 6.38 18.97 -38.68
C THR A 245 5.89 18.70 -40.11
N ARG A 246 4.70 19.19 -40.47
CA ARG A 246 4.12 19.06 -41.82
C ARG A 246 4.61 20.14 -42.78
N SER A 247 4.67 21.40 -42.34
CA SER A 247 4.89 22.56 -43.21
C SER A 247 6.34 23.00 -43.37
N LEU A 248 7.22 22.75 -42.40
CA LEU A 248 8.60 23.21 -42.45
C LEU A 248 9.34 22.50 -43.60
N PRO A 249 10.10 23.18 -44.47
CA PRO A 249 10.87 22.50 -45.52
C PRO A 249 11.90 21.51 -44.97
N ALA A 250 12.12 20.38 -45.66
CA ALA A 250 13.04 19.34 -45.20
C ALA A 250 14.48 19.84 -44.96
N GLN A 251 14.90 20.88 -45.69
CA GLN A 251 16.22 21.51 -45.55
C GLN A 251 16.42 22.23 -44.19
N LEU A 252 15.32 22.63 -43.54
CA LEU A 252 15.31 23.30 -42.23
C LEU A 252 14.94 22.34 -41.08
N ARG A 253 14.54 21.11 -41.41
CA ARG A 253 14.20 20.06 -40.44
C ARG A 253 15.47 19.33 -40.00
N GLY A 254 15.64 19.12 -38.70
CA GLY A 254 16.62 18.18 -38.16
C GLY A 254 18.09 18.57 -38.35
N GLN A 255 18.40 19.82 -38.72
CA GLN A 255 19.78 20.29 -38.63
C GLN A 255 20.20 20.33 -37.15
N SER A 256 21.35 19.72 -36.85
CA SER A 256 21.82 19.40 -35.49
C SER A 256 21.80 20.57 -34.49
N ASP A 257 21.95 21.80 -35.01
CA ASP A 257 22.03 23.03 -34.21
C ASP A 257 20.87 24.01 -34.46
N THR A 258 19.81 23.59 -35.16
CA THR A 258 18.62 24.44 -35.33
C THR A 258 17.66 24.19 -34.19
N SER A 259 17.23 25.26 -33.51
CA SER A 259 16.24 25.17 -32.44
C SER A 259 15.01 26.00 -32.76
N ILE A 260 13.83 25.48 -32.44
CA ILE A 260 12.55 26.18 -32.62
C ILE A 260 12.10 26.67 -31.25
N ASP A 261 11.89 27.97 -31.10
CA ASP A 261 11.30 28.54 -29.90
C ASP A 261 9.79 28.66 -30.05
N LEU A 262 9.05 27.96 -29.20
CA LEU A 262 7.58 27.97 -29.10
C LEU A 262 7.11 28.48 -27.74
N SER A 263 7.95 29.22 -27.01
CA SER A 263 7.54 29.86 -25.75
C SER A 263 6.32 30.78 -25.96
N ASP A 264 6.22 31.42 -27.13
CA ASP A 264 4.99 32.02 -27.66
C ASP A 264 4.53 31.24 -28.92
N PRO A 265 3.50 30.37 -28.82
CA PRO A 265 3.06 29.54 -29.94
C PRO A 265 2.40 30.35 -31.07
N SER A 266 2.06 31.63 -30.85
CA SER A 266 1.55 32.51 -31.92
C SER A 266 2.65 33.06 -32.82
N LYS A 267 3.90 33.04 -32.36
CA LYS A 267 5.08 33.56 -33.06
C LYS A 267 6.25 32.58 -32.93
N PRO A 268 6.21 31.43 -33.63
CA PRO A 268 7.30 30.47 -33.59
C PRO A 268 8.57 31.06 -34.21
N GLU A 269 9.69 31.00 -33.49
CA GLU A 269 10.97 31.53 -33.95
C GLU A 269 11.94 30.39 -34.28
N LEU A 270 12.58 30.47 -35.45
CA LEU A 270 13.62 29.52 -35.87
C LEU A 270 15.00 30.12 -35.56
N GLN A 271 15.73 29.52 -34.63
CA GLN A 271 17.11 29.87 -34.32
C GLN A 271 18.04 28.99 -35.14
N LEU A 272 18.72 29.60 -36.11
CA LEU A 272 19.75 28.95 -36.92
C LEU A 272 21.10 28.99 -36.19
N PRO A 273 21.97 27.98 -36.39
CA PRO A 273 23.32 28.02 -35.84
C PRO A 273 24.08 29.27 -36.28
N ALA A 274 24.75 29.93 -35.34
CA ALA A 274 25.72 30.96 -35.68
C ALA A 274 26.84 30.30 -36.50
N LYS A 275 27.00 30.73 -37.76
CA LYS A 275 28.09 30.27 -38.63
C LYS A 275 29.41 30.58 -37.92
N ALA A 276 30.13 29.56 -37.48
CA ALA A 276 31.42 29.72 -36.82
C ALA A 276 32.31 30.63 -37.69
N ALA A 277 32.59 31.83 -37.19
CA ALA A 277 33.50 32.75 -37.86
C ALA A 277 34.86 32.05 -37.91
N LYS A 278 35.24 31.59 -39.11
CA LYS A 278 36.61 31.15 -39.39
C LYS A 278 37.53 32.28 -38.92
N LYS A 279 38.28 32.05 -37.83
CA LYS A 279 39.50 32.79 -37.56
C LYS A 279 40.47 32.47 -38.69
N ALA A 280 40.38 33.27 -39.74
CA ALA A 280 41.35 33.38 -40.82
C ALA A 280 41.78 34.85 -40.86
N SER A 281 42.86 35.12 -40.13
CA SER A 281 43.76 36.29 -40.22
C SER A 281 44.62 36.26 -38.94
N GLU A 282 45.93 36.27 -38.96
CA GLU A 282 46.93 36.20 -40.01
C GLU A 282 48.26 36.01 -39.28
N SER A 283 49.22 35.47 -40.01
CA SER A 283 50.58 35.12 -39.63
C SER A 283 51.39 36.23 -38.97
#